data_AF-U2J0K0-F1
#
_entry.id   AF-U2J0K0-F1
#
_cell.length_a   1.000
_cell.length_b   1.000
_cell.length_c   1.000
_cell.angle_alpha   90.00
_cell.angle_beta   90.00
_cell.angle_gamma   90.00
#
_symmetry.space_group_name_H-M   'P 1'
#
loop_
_entity.id
_entity.type
_entity.pdbx_description
1 polymer ?
#
loop_
_entity_poly.entity_id
_entity_poly.type
_entity_poly.pdbx_seq_one_letter_code
_entity_poly.pdbx_strand_id
1 'polypeptide(L)'
;MQYDKEILRVLAEAGNEGLSVQKISRHVFNACNSFFNPLFQKDVHKYVQSFLLKNSKSVKPLVIKNRKGVYRLNERNKIWKQLLIQFHDESDAPKEKLVEDKSLNLFDF
;
A
#
# COMPACT_ATOMS: atom_id res chain seq x y z
N MET A 1 -6.97 -10.53 5.32
CA MET A 1 -7.28 -9.78 4.08
C MET A 1 -6.29 -8.63 3.97
N GLN A 2 -5.48 -8.58 2.91
CA GLN A 2 -4.43 -7.55 2.74
C GLN A 2 -4.97 -6.19 2.28
N TYR A 3 -6.30 -6.04 2.14
CA TYR A 3 -6.94 -4.81 1.65
C TYR A 3 -6.60 -3.58 2.48
N ASP A 4 -6.56 -3.68 3.81
CA ASP A 4 -6.25 -2.54 4.67
C ASP A 4 -4.84 -2.01 4.42
N LYS A 5 -3.86 -2.92 4.28
CA LYS A 5 -2.47 -2.57 3.97
C LYS A 5 -2.39 -1.88 2.60
N GLU A 6 -3.03 -2.45 1.58
CA GLU A 6 -3.03 -1.88 0.23
C GLU A 6 -3.76 -0.54 0.15
N ILE A 7 -4.88 -0.35 0.86
CA ILE A 7 -5.57 0.93 0.93
C ILE A 7 -4.65 2.00 1.52
N LEU A 8 -3.93 1.68 2.59
CA LEU A 8 -2.98 2.61 3.20
C LEU A 8 -1.79 2.89 2.29
N ARG A 9 -1.26 1.88 1.59
CA ARG A 9 -0.18 2.03 0.62
C ARG A 9 -0.56 2.96 -0.54
N VAL A 10 -1.70 2.70 -1.18
CA VAL A 10 -2.21 3.52 -2.29
C VAL A 10 -2.46 4.97 -1.85
N LEU A 11 -2.99 5.17 -0.65
CA LEU A 11 -3.19 6.52 -0.12
C LEU A 11 -1.87 7.20 0.28
N ALA A 12 -0.84 6.44 0.65
CA ALA A 12 0.48 6.98 0.95
C ALA A 12 1.19 7.44 -0.32
N GLU A 13 1.14 6.64 -1.38
CA GLU A 13 1.64 6.98 -2.72
C GLU A 13 0.92 8.19 -3.31
N ALA A 14 -0.39 8.34 -3.05
CA ALA A 14 -1.19 9.49 -3.47
C ALA A 14 -0.81 10.82 -2.79
N GLY A 15 -0.09 10.76 -1.66
CA GLY A 15 0.37 11.93 -0.91
C GLY A 15 -0.74 12.93 -0.57
N ASN A 16 -0.44 14.22 -0.75
CA ASN A 16 -1.30 15.32 -0.32
C ASN A 16 -2.48 15.60 -1.27
N GLU A 17 -2.39 15.17 -2.54
CA GLU A 17 -3.49 15.33 -3.50
C GLU A 17 -4.68 14.42 -3.15
N GLY A 18 -4.38 13.25 -2.57
CA GLY A 18 -5.38 12.24 -2.23
C GLY A 18 -5.96 11.56 -3.45
N LEU A 19 -6.79 10.54 -3.22
CA LEU A 19 -7.33 9.69 -4.28
C LEU A 19 -8.83 9.47 -4.12
N SER A 20 -9.54 9.28 -5.24
CA SER A 20 -10.97 8.98 -5.22
C SER A 20 -11.24 7.54 -4.80
N VAL A 21 -12.38 7.28 -4.15
CA VAL A 21 -12.77 5.91 -3.72
C VAL A 21 -12.73 4.93 -4.90
N GLN A 22 -13.14 5.36 -6.09
CA GLN A 22 -13.12 4.54 -7.29
C GLN A 22 -11.69 4.14 -7.68
N LYS A 23 -10.76 5.10 -7.70
CA LYS A 23 -9.34 4.82 -7.99
C LYS A 23 -8.75 3.89 -6.94
N ILE A 24 -8.96 4.17 -5.65
CA ILE A 24 -8.47 3.33 -4.55
C ILE A 24 -8.99 1.91 -4.71
N SER A 25 -10.28 1.74 -4.96
CA SER A 25 -10.88 0.41 -5.16
C SER A 25 -10.33 -0.33 -6.37
N ARG A 26 -9.90 0.39 -7.42
CA ARG A 26 -9.25 -0.21 -8.59
C ARG A 26 -7.84 -0.67 -8.27
N HIS A 27 -7.05 0.16 -7.58
CA HIS A 27 -5.68 -0.21 -7.19
C HIS A 27 -5.68 -1.42 -6.25
N VAL A 28 -6.55 -1.42 -5.23
CA VAL A 28 -6.68 -2.54 -4.30
C VAL A 28 -7.16 -3.80 -5.02
N PHE A 29 -8.11 -3.68 -5.95
CA PHE A 29 -8.53 -4.80 -6.76
C PHE A 29 -7.37 -5.34 -7.61
N ASN A 30 -6.64 -4.48 -8.31
CA ASN A 30 -5.52 -4.90 -9.14
C ASN A 30 -4.38 -5.56 -8.32
N ALA A 31 -4.14 -5.09 -7.09
CA ALA A 31 -3.11 -5.63 -6.22
C ALA A 31 -3.50 -6.99 -5.61
N CYS A 32 -4.77 -7.17 -5.22
CA CYS A 32 -5.21 -8.37 -4.52
C CYS A 32 -5.89 -9.42 -5.42
N ASN A 33 -6.34 -9.05 -6.62
CA ASN A 33 -6.91 -9.98 -7.58
C ASN A 33 -5.79 -10.78 -8.23
N SER A 34 -5.72 -12.06 -7.91
CA SER A 34 -4.71 -12.98 -8.43
C SER A 34 -5.39 -14.18 -9.06
N PHE A 35 -4.69 -14.89 -9.96
CA PHE A 35 -5.23 -16.06 -10.66
C PHE A 35 -5.83 -17.11 -9.70
N PHE A 36 -5.19 -17.31 -8.55
CA PHE A 36 -5.61 -18.27 -7.53
C PHE A 36 -6.66 -17.74 -6.54
N ASN A 37 -6.98 -16.45 -6.58
CA ASN A 37 -7.94 -15.82 -5.68
C ASN A 37 -8.77 -14.76 -6.44
N PRO A 38 -9.77 -15.21 -7.22
CA PRO A 38 -10.61 -14.30 -7.99
C PRO A 38 -11.47 -13.46 -7.04
N LEU A 39 -11.40 -12.14 -7.21
CA LEU A 39 -12.17 -11.19 -6.43
C LEU A 39 -13.25 -10.54 -7.28
N PHE A 40 -14.31 -10.07 -6.63
CA PHE A 40 -15.31 -9.23 -7.27
C PHE A 40 -15.03 -7.76 -6.97
N GLN A 41 -14.91 -6.94 -8.02
CA GLN A 41 -14.67 -5.51 -7.91
C GLN A 41 -15.71 -4.79 -7.03
N LYS A 42 -16.98 -5.26 -7.05
CA LYS A 42 -18.07 -4.69 -6.24
C LYS A 42 -17.82 -4.88 -4.74
N ASP A 43 -17.29 -6.02 -4.34
CA ASP A 43 -17.05 -6.34 -2.93
C ASP A 43 -15.84 -5.57 -2.40
N VAL A 44 -14.78 -5.47 -3.21
CA VAL A 44 -13.62 -4.62 -2.91
C VAL A 44 -14.05 -3.16 -2.77
N HIS A 45 -14.90 -2.66 -3.66
CA HIS A 45 -15.39 -1.28 -3.59
C HIS A 45 -16.19 -1.01 -2.30
N LYS A 46 -17.14 -1.89 -1.94
CA LYS A 46 -17.90 -1.79 -0.68
C LYS A 46 -17.00 -1.82 0.54
N TYR A 47 -15.98 -2.67 0.53
CA TYR A 47 -15.00 -2.78 1.61
C TYR A 47 -14.21 -1.47 1.77
N VAL A 48 -13.62 -0.97 0.69
CA VAL A 48 -12.84 0.28 0.67
C VAL A 48 -13.70 1.45 1.14
N GLN A 49 -14.94 1.56 0.66
CA GLN A 49 -15.85 2.62 1.09
C GLN A 49 -16.13 2.56 2.60
N SER A 50 -16.40 1.36 3.13
CA SER A 50 -16.66 1.15 4.55
C SER A 50 -15.44 1.47 5.41
N PHE A 51 -14.24 1.07 4.95
CA PHE A 51 -12.98 1.34 5.62
C PHE A 51 -12.70 2.84 5.73
N LEU A 52 -12.83 3.58 4.62
CA LEU A 52 -12.60 5.03 4.57
C LEU A 52 -13.60 5.79 5.45
N LEU A 53 -14.87 5.36 5.48
CA LEU A 53 -15.90 5.95 6.34
C LEU A 53 -15.64 5.69 7.83
N LYS A 54 -15.23 4.48 8.22
CA LYS A 54 -14.90 4.14 9.61
C LYS A 54 -13.69 4.95 10.10
N ASN A 55 -12.64 5.02 9.31
CA ASN A 55 -11.39 5.70 9.69
C ASN A 55 -11.50 7.24 9.70
N SER A 56 -12.39 7.81 8.89
CA SER A 56 -12.64 9.27 8.90
C SER A 56 -13.47 9.75 10.09
N LYS A 57 -14.28 8.88 10.70
CA LYS A 57 -15.10 9.19 11.88
C LYS A 57 -14.40 8.93 13.22
N SER A 58 -13.18 8.36 13.19
CA SER A 58 -12.44 8.02 14.40
C SER A 58 -11.85 9.26 15.09
N VAL A 59 -11.68 9.20 16.41
CA VAL A 59 -11.15 10.28 17.26
C VAL A 59 -9.75 10.73 16.83
N LYS A 60 -8.95 9.82 16.25
CA LYS A 60 -7.67 10.11 15.60
C LYS A 60 -7.74 9.65 14.13
N PRO A 61 -8.30 10.47 13.24
CA PRO A 61 -8.53 10.04 11.87
C PRO A 61 -7.20 9.77 11.18
N LEU A 62 -7.02 8.53 10.73
CA LEU A 62 -5.90 8.11 9.88
C LEU A 62 -6.07 8.67 8.47
N VAL A 63 -7.33 8.79 8.02
CA VAL A 63 -7.71 9.26 6.69
C VAL A 63 -8.59 10.49 6.82
N ILE A 64 -8.27 11.55 6.08
CA ILE A 64 -9.03 12.80 5.99
C ILE A 64 -9.74 12.85 4.65
N LYS A 65 -11.01 13.24 4.66
CA LYS A 65 -11.76 13.54 3.46
C LYS A 65 -11.39 14.95 3.00
N ASN A 66 -10.85 15.08 1.79
CA ASN A 66 -10.45 16.39 1.23
C ASN A 66 -11.62 17.01 0.45
N ARG A 67 -12.04 16.37 -0.65
CA ARG A 67 -13.18 16.78 -1.50
C ARG A 67 -14.27 15.71 -1.52
N LYS A 68 -15.42 15.96 -2.19
CA LYS A 68 -16.47 14.95 -2.40
C LYS A 68 -15.87 13.67 -3.01
N GLY A 69 -15.75 12.62 -2.19
CA GLY A 69 -15.26 11.30 -2.61
C GLY A 69 -13.74 11.16 -2.73
N VAL A 70 -12.95 12.17 -2.32
CA VAL A 70 -11.48 12.13 -2.34
C VAL A 70 -10.94 12.05 -0.92
N TYR A 71 -10.08 11.06 -0.68
CA TYR A 71 -9.50 10.73 0.62
C TYR A 71 -7.98 10.86 0.57
N ARG A 72 -7.37 11.36 1.65
CA ARG A 72 -5.92 11.47 1.83
C ARG A 72 -5.54 10.99 3.21
N LEU A 73 -4.28 10.61 3.41
CA LEU A 73 -3.80 10.27 4.75
C LEU A 73 -3.50 11.52 5.58
N ASN A 74 -3.65 11.37 6.90
CA ASN A 74 -3.35 12.43 7.84
C ASN A 74 -1.86 12.46 8.18
N GLU A 75 -1.12 13.40 7.59
CA GLU A 75 0.32 13.58 7.84
C GLU A 75 0.66 13.91 9.31
N ARG A 76 -0.32 14.42 10.08
CA ARG A 76 -0.14 14.73 11.51
C ARG A 76 -0.15 13.49 12.38
N ASN A 77 -0.59 12.35 11.85
CA ASN A 77 -0.64 11.10 12.60
C ASN A 77 0.71 10.37 12.50
N LYS A 78 1.52 10.46 13.57
CA LYS A 78 2.81 9.77 13.68
C LYS A 78 2.69 8.25 13.48
N ILE A 79 1.53 7.67 13.78
CA ILE A 79 1.26 6.23 13.68
C ILE A 79 1.36 5.75 12.23
N TRP A 80 0.82 6.52 11.26
CA TRP A 80 0.93 6.11 9.86
C TRP A 80 2.38 6.22 9.35
N LYS A 81 3.14 7.24 9.75
CA LYS A 81 4.56 7.35 9.36
C LYS A 81 5.37 6.13 9.84
N GLN A 82 5.09 5.64 11.03
CA GLN A 82 5.75 4.43 11.55
C GLN A 82 5.29 3.16 10.81
N LEU A 83 3.98 3.05 10.51
CA LEU A 83 3.45 1.96 9.69
C LEU A 83 4.06 1.94 8.28
N LEU A 84 4.27 3.11 7.66
CA LEU A 84 4.90 3.22 6.34
C LEU A 84 6.31 2.62 6.33
N ILE A 85 7.11 2.89 7.37
CA ILE A 85 8.46 2.33 7.51
C ILE A 85 8.38 0.80 7.64
N GLN A 86 7.48 0.29 8.49
CA GLN A 86 7.28 -1.16 8.66
C GLN A 86 6.78 -1.86 7.39
N PHE A 87 5.98 -1.18 6.56
CA PHE A 87 5.55 -1.73 5.27
C PHE A 87 6.66 -1.76 4.22
N HIS A 88 7.65 -0.88 4.33
CA HIS A 88 8.77 -0.83 3.39
C HIS A 88 9.81 -1.93 3.66
N ASP A 89 9.90 -2.41 4.91
CA ASP A 89 10.82 -3.47 5.31
C ASP A 89 10.39 -4.87 4.81
N GLU A 90 9.12 -5.08 4.43
CA GLU A 90 8.67 -6.38 3.89
C GLU A 90 8.95 -6.58 2.39
N SER A 91 9.42 -5.55 1.67
CA SER A 91 9.75 -5.64 0.23
C SER A 91 11.24 -5.52 -0.09
N ASP A 92 12.13 -5.68 0.89
CA ASP A 92 13.51 -6.00 0.59
C ASP A 92 13.57 -7.47 0.17
N ALA A 93 13.29 -7.71 -1.13
CA ALA A 93 14.03 -8.75 -1.82
C ALA A 93 15.49 -8.58 -1.40
N PRO A 94 16.18 -9.64 -0.94
CA PRO A 94 17.55 -9.49 -0.52
C PRO A 94 18.27 -8.87 -1.70
N LYS A 95 18.77 -7.64 -1.54
CA LYS A 95 19.75 -7.09 -2.47
C LYS A 95 20.84 -8.15 -2.51
N GLU A 96 20.89 -8.92 -3.60
CA GLU A 96 21.96 -9.86 -3.85
C GLU A 96 23.21 -9.00 -3.75
N LYS A 97 23.89 -9.10 -2.60
CA LYS A 97 25.25 -8.60 -2.49
C LYS A 97 25.96 -9.35 -3.60
N LEU A 98 26.44 -8.63 -4.60
CA LEU A 98 27.27 -9.20 -5.66
C LEU A 98 28.33 -10.03 -4.93
N VAL A 99 28.17 -11.34 -5.00
CA VAL A 99 29.15 -12.26 -4.43
C VAL A 99 30.35 -12.08 -5.34
N GLU A 100 31.34 -11.31 -4.89
CA GLU A 100 32.61 -11.23 -5.59
C GLU A 100 33.14 -12.66 -5.72
N ASP A 101 33.28 -13.10 -6.97
CA ASP A 101 33.79 -14.42 -7.28
C ASP A 101 35.25 -14.49 -6.81
N LYS A 102 35.49 -15.32 -5.79
CA LYS A 102 36.83 -15.58 -5.24
C LYS A 102 37.49 -16.81 -5.86
N SER A 103 36.91 -17.35 -6.93
CA SER A 103 37.52 -18.42 -7.70
C SER A 103 38.83 -17.94 -8.32
N LEU A 104 39.86 -18.77 -8.29
CA LEU A 104 41.11 -18.53 -9.03
C LEU A 104 40.83 -18.77 -10.52
N ASN A 105 41.31 -17.86 -11.39
CA ASN A 105 41.19 -18.01 -12.82
C ASN A 105 42.01 -19.22 -13.29
N LEU A 106 41.34 -20.21 -13.87
CA LEU A 106 41.95 -21.47 -14.31
C LEU A 106 42.85 -21.32 -15.55
N PHE A 107 42.86 -20.15 -16.19
CA PHE A 107 43.55 -19.90 -17.46
C PHE A 107 44.64 -18.83 -17.39
N ASP A 108 45.10 -18.47 -16.18
CA ASP A 108 46.31 -17.65 -16.05
C ASP A 108 47.54 -18.56 -16.31
N PHE A 109 47.86 -18.76 -17.59
CA PHE A 109 49.10 -19.35 -18.11
C PHE A 109 49.99 -18.28 -18.75
#